data_AF-A0A3A3DIL1-F1
#
_entry.id   AF-A0A3A3DIL1-F1
#
_cell.length_a   1.000
_cell.length_b   1.000
_cell.length_c   1.000
_cell.angle_alpha   90.00
_cell.angle_beta   90.00
_cell.angle_gamma   90.00
#
_symmetry.space_group_name_H-M   'P 1'
#
loop_
_entity.id
_entity.type
_entity.pdbx_description
1 polymer ?
#
loop_
_entity_poly.entity_id
_entity_poly.type
_entity_poly.pdbx_seq_one_letter_code
_entity_poly.pdbx_strand_id
1 'polypeptide(L)'
;MTKILEAAIIGDSHAKVIALAAEESGILFRKVMTASFQNYVDATLEYSAADGLKFQMSEFNRQKDLRADETKNNRVAHRAKNLTTTLNQIVNLKLPVYVNVGMTAVYFVRSLIVAAKENGQDPGLISRKVAQAAAEEHFESYARFYESLVQHVPDVTCFYGPTRFTPDMRHVWLAYDDVAAKRLSQIGIEIIDLRAKLGDDGLLLDPRYYRTTDDDQVHGNADWGLSVINGIQQDFLSKYPE
;
A
#
# COMPACT_ATOMS: atom_id res chain seq x y z
N MET A 1 -6.85 2.65 28.66
CA MET A 1 -7.84 3.48 27.94
C MET A 1 -7.49 3.40 26.47
N THR A 2 -8.41 2.97 25.61
CA THR A 2 -8.16 2.83 24.17
C THR A 2 -8.30 4.19 23.49
N LYS A 3 -7.29 4.61 22.73
CA LYS A 3 -7.31 5.84 21.93
C LYS A 3 -7.84 5.50 20.54
N ILE A 4 -8.87 6.22 20.09
CA ILE A 4 -9.37 6.12 18.71
C ILE A 4 -8.66 7.21 17.89
N LEU A 5 -7.99 6.82 16.82
CA LEU A 5 -7.50 7.73 15.80
C LEU A 5 -8.62 7.94 14.78
N GLU A 6 -9.13 9.16 14.66
CA GLU A 6 -10.20 9.53 13.71
C GLU A 6 -9.67 9.63 12.27
N ALA A 7 -9.10 8.52 11.81
CA ALA A 7 -8.56 8.30 10.48
C ALA A 7 -8.89 6.88 10.02
N ALA A 8 -8.77 6.65 8.71
CA ALA A 8 -8.81 5.32 8.13
C ALA A 8 -7.42 4.87 7.69
N ILE A 9 -7.16 3.57 7.75
CA ILE A 9 -6.01 2.95 7.08
C ILE A 9 -6.50 2.05 5.93
N ILE A 10 -5.91 2.23 4.75
CA ILE A 10 -6.15 1.42 3.56
C ILE A 10 -4.85 0.77 3.14
N GLY A 11 -4.88 -0.50 2.74
CA GLY A 11 -3.70 -1.15 2.16
C GLY A 11 -3.87 -2.66 2.05
N ASP A 12 -2.76 -3.38 2.05
CA ASP A 12 -2.76 -4.83 1.96
C ASP A 12 -2.53 -5.51 3.32
N SER A 13 -1.88 -6.67 3.31
CA SER A 13 -1.49 -7.36 4.54
C SER A 13 -0.57 -6.53 5.44
N HIS A 14 0.14 -5.52 4.94
CA HIS A 14 0.94 -4.60 5.77
C HIS A 14 0.06 -3.67 6.59
N ALA A 15 -0.99 -3.10 5.97
CA ALA A 15 -1.98 -2.31 6.70
C ALA A 15 -2.67 -3.15 7.79
N LYS A 16 -2.84 -4.47 7.56
CA LYS A 16 -3.32 -5.40 8.58
C LYS A 16 -2.33 -5.54 9.75
N VAL A 17 -1.05 -5.77 9.48
CA VAL A 17 -0.01 -5.87 10.52
C VAL A 17 0.06 -4.58 11.35
N ILE A 18 0.01 -3.43 10.68
CA ILE A 18 0.01 -2.11 11.31
C ILE A 18 -1.21 -1.92 12.21
N ALA A 19 -2.41 -2.28 11.73
CA ALA A 19 -3.64 -2.17 12.51
C ALA A 19 -3.65 -3.09 13.75
N LEU A 20 -3.14 -4.32 13.62
CA LEU A 20 -3.02 -5.26 14.74
C LEU A 20 -2.02 -4.76 15.79
N ALA A 21 -0.85 -4.28 15.37
CA ALA A 21 0.14 -3.71 16.28
C ALA A 21 -0.41 -2.46 17.01
N ALA A 22 -1.22 -1.65 16.32
CA ALA A 22 -1.92 -0.51 16.92
C ALA A 22 -2.90 -0.97 18.00
N GLU A 23 -3.73 -1.98 17.70
CA GLU A 23 -4.73 -2.53 18.61
C GLU A 23 -4.10 -3.08 19.88
N GLU A 24 -3.01 -3.85 19.76
CA GLU A 24 -2.23 -4.37 20.89
C GLU A 24 -1.64 -3.25 21.76
N SER A 25 -1.41 -2.08 21.16
CA SER A 25 -0.90 -0.88 21.85
C SER A 25 -2.02 0.06 22.33
N GLY A 26 -3.29 -0.35 22.24
CA GLY A 26 -4.45 0.43 22.67
C GLY A 26 -4.81 1.60 21.74
N ILE A 27 -4.39 1.56 20.48
CA ILE A 27 -4.73 2.54 19.43
C ILE A 27 -5.60 1.86 18.37
N LEU A 28 -6.75 2.45 18.06
CA LEU A 28 -7.64 1.93 17.00
C LEU A 28 -7.85 2.98 15.93
N PHE A 29 -7.62 2.63 14.66
CA PHE A 29 -8.15 3.42 13.56
C PHE A 29 -9.68 3.34 13.56
N ARG A 30 -10.34 4.46 13.25
CA ARG A 30 -11.80 4.48 13.12
C ARG A 30 -12.29 3.49 12.06
N LYS A 31 -11.52 3.32 10.98
CA LYS A 31 -11.76 2.33 9.93
C LYS A 31 -10.47 1.70 9.42
N VAL A 32 -10.55 0.42 9.10
CA VAL A 32 -9.46 -0.36 8.49
C VAL A 32 -10.03 -1.04 7.25
N MET A 33 -9.39 -0.82 6.09
CA MET A 33 -9.73 -1.54 4.87
C MET A 33 -8.48 -2.21 4.31
N THR A 34 -8.48 -3.54 4.30
CA THR A 34 -7.34 -4.32 3.77
C THR A 34 -7.77 -5.23 2.62
N ALA A 35 -7.02 -5.20 1.52
CA ALA A 35 -7.19 -6.12 0.39
C ALA A 35 -5.84 -6.48 -0.24
N SER A 36 -5.74 -7.62 -0.92
CA SER A 36 -4.52 -7.90 -1.71
C SER A 36 -4.22 -6.76 -2.69
N PHE A 37 -2.95 -6.42 -2.87
CA PHE A 37 -2.50 -5.32 -3.73
C PHE A 37 -3.10 -5.40 -5.16
N GLN A 38 -3.28 -6.61 -5.70
CA GLN A 38 -3.88 -6.81 -7.03
C GLN A 38 -5.28 -6.20 -7.15
N ASN A 39 -6.04 -6.10 -6.06
CA ASN A 39 -7.38 -5.53 -6.12
C ASN A 39 -7.36 -4.02 -6.42
N TYR A 40 -6.25 -3.34 -6.18
CA TYR A 40 -6.10 -1.89 -6.42
C TYR A 40 -5.54 -1.55 -7.80
N VAL A 41 -4.98 -2.53 -8.51
CA VAL A 41 -4.43 -2.34 -9.87
C VAL A 41 -5.57 -1.99 -10.83
N ASP A 42 -5.48 -0.82 -11.45
CA ASP A 42 -6.47 -0.21 -12.35
C ASP A 42 -7.87 -0.10 -11.72
N ALA A 43 -7.95 -0.13 -10.39
CA ALA A 43 -9.22 0.03 -9.69
C ALA A 43 -9.63 1.51 -9.66
N THR A 44 -10.94 1.76 -9.74
CA THR A 44 -11.52 3.09 -9.64
C THR A 44 -12.64 3.11 -8.62
N LEU A 45 -12.98 4.31 -8.15
CA LEU A 45 -14.16 4.56 -7.33
C LEU A 45 -15.17 5.34 -8.18
N GLU A 46 -16.38 4.80 -8.32
CA GLU A 46 -17.44 5.43 -9.10
C GLU A 46 -18.61 5.78 -8.20
N TYR A 47 -19.06 7.03 -8.24
CA TYR A 47 -20.26 7.41 -7.52
C TYR A 47 -21.51 6.98 -8.28
N SER A 48 -22.40 6.25 -7.60
CA SER A 48 -23.74 5.94 -8.07
C SER A 48 -24.76 6.61 -7.18
N ALA A 49 -25.71 7.35 -7.78
CA ALA A 49 -26.77 8.02 -7.03
C ALA A 49 -27.64 7.05 -6.19
N ALA A 50 -27.74 5.78 -6.58
CA ALA A 50 -28.53 4.78 -5.87
C ALA A 50 -27.78 4.09 -4.72
N ASP A 51 -26.46 3.91 -4.87
CA ASP A 51 -25.68 2.99 -4.03
C ASP A 51 -24.45 3.65 -3.36
N GLY A 52 -24.26 4.96 -3.55
CA GLY A 52 -23.08 5.69 -3.07
C GLY A 52 -21.82 5.35 -3.88
N LEU A 53 -20.66 5.43 -3.24
CA LEU A 53 -19.37 5.18 -3.88
C LEU A 53 -19.15 3.68 -4.07
N LYS A 54 -18.89 3.23 -5.29
CA LYS A 54 -18.62 1.82 -5.62
C LYS A 54 -17.13 1.60 -5.89
N PHE A 55 -16.57 0.56 -5.28
CA PHE A 55 -15.24 0.08 -5.63
C PHE A 55 -15.32 -0.79 -6.88
N GLN A 56 -14.72 -0.32 -7.97
CA GLN A 56 -14.64 -1.06 -9.23
C GLN A 56 -13.24 -1.67 -9.38
N MET A 57 -13.17 -3.00 -9.29
CA MET A 57 -11.96 -3.72 -9.65
C MET A 57 -11.78 -3.68 -11.18
N SER A 58 -10.52 -3.67 -11.64
CA SER A 58 -10.25 -3.73 -13.07
C SER A 58 -10.80 -5.00 -13.72
N GLU A 59 -11.22 -4.88 -14.98
CA GLU A 59 -11.80 -6.00 -15.72
C GLU A 59 -10.79 -7.14 -15.89
N PHE A 60 -9.50 -6.83 -16.05
CA PHE A 60 -8.43 -7.84 -16.12
C PHE A 60 -8.36 -8.68 -14.84
N ASN A 61 -8.39 -8.04 -13.67
CA ASN A 61 -8.38 -8.75 -12.38
C ASN A 61 -9.67 -9.55 -12.17
N ARG A 62 -10.81 -8.99 -12.57
CA ARG A 62 -12.09 -9.71 -12.58
C ARG A 62 -12.00 -10.95 -13.46
N GLN A 63 -11.51 -10.84 -14.69
CA GLN A 63 -11.41 -11.94 -15.65
C GLN A 63 -10.38 -13.02 -15.27
N LYS A 64 -9.25 -12.64 -14.65
CA LYS A 64 -8.23 -13.58 -14.15
C LYS A 64 -8.82 -14.55 -13.12
N ASP A 65 -9.71 -14.05 -12.27
CA ASP A 65 -10.43 -14.87 -11.29
C ASP A 65 -11.66 -15.56 -11.89
N LEU A 66 -12.36 -14.96 -12.87
CA LEU A 66 -13.52 -15.56 -13.55
C LEU A 66 -13.21 -16.81 -14.39
N ARG A 67 -11.96 -17.00 -14.82
CA ARG A 67 -11.52 -18.23 -15.53
C ARG A 67 -11.38 -19.44 -14.60
N ALA A 68 -11.66 -19.30 -13.31
CA ALA A 68 -11.60 -20.37 -12.34
C ALA A 68 -12.91 -20.42 -11.54
N ASP A 69 -13.74 -21.44 -11.79
CA ASP A 69 -14.81 -22.00 -10.93
C ASP A 69 -15.81 -21.03 -10.22
N GLU A 70 -17.11 -21.33 -10.22
CA GLU A 70 -18.18 -20.45 -9.68
C GLU A 70 -17.93 -20.00 -8.22
N THR A 71 -17.26 -20.83 -7.43
CA THR A 71 -16.90 -20.53 -6.04
C THR A 71 -15.95 -19.33 -5.91
N LYS A 72 -15.04 -19.10 -6.86
CA LYS A 72 -14.14 -17.94 -6.82
C LYS A 72 -14.86 -16.66 -7.27
N ASN A 73 -15.81 -16.76 -8.21
CA ASN A 73 -16.61 -15.61 -8.65
C ASN A 73 -17.40 -14.99 -7.49
N ASN A 74 -18.03 -15.84 -6.68
CA ASN A 74 -18.74 -15.41 -5.48
C ASN A 74 -17.81 -14.75 -4.45
N ARG A 75 -16.56 -15.24 -4.31
CA ARG A 75 -15.56 -14.63 -3.42
C ARG A 75 -15.11 -13.25 -3.88
N VAL A 76 -14.90 -13.06 -5.19
CA VAL A 76 -14.53 -11.76 -5.77
C VAL A 76 -15.66 -10.75 -5.58
N ALA A 77 -16.89 -11.12 -5.93
CA ALA A 77 -18.06 -10.26 -5.76
C ALA A 77 -18.28 -9.89 -4.28
N HIS A 78 -18.16 -10.87 -3.37
CA HIS A 78 -18.27 -10.62 -1.94
C HIS A 78 -17.16 -9.68 -1.42
N ARG A 79 -15.92 -9.86 -1.90
CA ARG A 79 -14.80 -8.98 -1.55
C ARG A 79 -15.04 -7.55 -2.03
N ALA A 80 -15.40 -7.35 -3.30
CA ALA A 80 -15.70 -6.03 -3.84
C ALA A 80 -16.84 -5.33 -3.08
N LYS A 81 -17.87 -6.09 -2.66
CA LYS A 81 -18.96 -5.59 -1.81
C LYS A 81 -18.46 -5.15 -0.42
N ASN A 82 -17.58 -5.91 0.20
CA ASN A 82 -17.02 -5.56 1.52
C ASN A 82 -16.12 -4.32 1.44
N LEU A 83 -15.29 -4.22 0.39
CA LEU A 83 -14.48 -3.02 0.13
C LEU A 83 -15.36 -1.80 -0.11
N THR A 84 -16.40 -1.94 -0.95
CA THR A 84 -17.40 -0.89 -1.21
C THR A 84 -18.09 -0.43 0.08
N THR A 85 -18.53 -1.37 0.92
CA THR A 85 -19.18 -1.04 2.20
C THR A 85 -18.24 -0.24 3.10
N THR A 86 -16.98 -0.66 3.22
CA THR A 86 -15.99 -0.01 4.08
C THR A 86 -15.61 1.37 3.55
N LEU A 87 -15.43 1.53 2.23
CA LEU A 87 -15.17 2.82 1.59
C LEU A 87 -16.31 3.81 1.81
N ASN A 88 -17.57 3.39 1.63
CA ASN A 88 -18.70 4.26 1.93
C ASN A 88 -18.71 4.73 3.39
N GLN A 89 -18.33 3.87 4.33
CA GLN A 89 -18.20 4.28 5.73
C GLN A 89 -17.09 5.32 5.94
N ILE A 90 -15.94 5.14 5.28
CA ILE A 90 -14.81 6.09 5.34
C ILE A 90 -15.24 7.46 4.82
N VAL A 91 -15.87 7.49 3.64
CA VAL A 91 -16.34 8.72 2.98
C VAL A 91 -17.44 9.41 3.79
N ASN A 92 -18.45 8.66 4.25
CA ASN A 92 -19.55 9.21 5.02
C ASN A 92 -19.10 9.80 6.37
N LEU A 93 -18.07 9.22 6.98
CA LEU A 93 -17.45 9.73 8.21
C LEU A 93 -16.43 10.84 7.94
N LYS A 94 -16.12 11.16 6.67
CA LYS A 94 -15.11 12.14 6.26
C LYS A 94 -13.77 11.89 6.96
N LEU A 95 -13.31 10.64 6.96
CA LEU A 95 -12.04 10.29 7.61
C LEU A 95 -10.86 10.59 6.67
N PRO A 96 -9.77 11.22 7.15
CA PRO A 96 -8.50 11.23 6.42
C PRO A 96 -7.98 9.80 6.29
N VAL A 97 -7.27 9.53 5.20
CA VAL A 97 -6.86 8.18 4.81
C VAL A 97 -5.34 8.04 4.78
N TYR A 98 -4.82 7.03 5.48
CA TYR A 98 -3.42 6.60 5.38
C TYR A 98 -3.30 5.36 4.51
N VAL A 99 -2.43 5.39 3.50
CA VAL A 99 -2.26 4.27 2.55
C VAL A 99 -0.83 3.75 2.51
N ASN A 100 -0.65 2.43 2.63
CA ASN A 100 0.65 1.80 2.44
C ASN A 100 1.01 1.64 0.95
N VAL A 101 2.10 2.27 0.51
CA VAL A 101 2.61 2.17 -0.87
C VAL A 101 3.70 1.09 -0.99
N GLY A 102 4.43 0.79 0.09
CA GLY A 102 5.69 0.03 0.03
C GLY A 102 5.60 -1.40 -0.52
N MET A 103 4.42 -2.03 -0.50
CA MET A 103 4.29 -3.43 -0.91
C MET A 103 4.24 -3.68 -2.41
N THR A 104 3.81 -2.70 -3.20
CA THR A 104 3.89 -2.79 -4.65
C THR A 104 5.34 -2.82 -5.13
N ALA A 105 6.27 -2.23 -4.37
CA ALA A 105 7.70 -2.26 -4.68
C ALA A 105 8.28 -3.68 -4.66
N VAL A 106 7.90 -4.53 -3.69
CA VAL A 106 8.35 -5.94 -3.64
C VAL A 106 7.97 -6.69 -4.90
N TYR A 107 6.74 -6.53 -5.36
CA TYR A 107 6.26 -7.21 -6.57
C TYR A 107 6.91 -6.65 -7.83
N PHE A 108 7.08 -5.33 -7.92
CA PHE A 108 7.80 -4.70 -9.03
C PHE A 108 9.24 -5.21 -9.13
N VAL A 109 10.01 -5.09 -8.04
CA VAL A 109 11.43 -5.50 -7.98
C VAL A 109 11.56 -6.98 -8.32
N ARG A 110 10.78 -7.86 -7.67
CA ARG A 110 10.81 -9.31 -7.95
C ARG A 110 10.47 -9.62 -9.41
N SER A 111 9.45 -8.99 -9.97
CA SER A 111 9.05 -9.24 -11.37
C SER A 111 10.14 -8.82 -12.34
N LEU A 112 10.78 -7.67 -12.11
CA LEU A 112 11.87 -7.19 -12.94
C LEU A 112 13.11 -8.11 -12.86
N ILE A 113 13.43 -8.61 -11.67
CA ILE A 113 14.54 -9.56 -11.46
C ILE A 113 14.27 -10.89 -12.14
N VAL A 114 13.05 -11.42 -12.02
CA VAL A 114 12.66 -12.66 -12.69
C VAL A 114 12.78 -12.49 -14.20
N ALA A 115 12.24 -11.41 -14.75
CA ALA A 115 12.34 -11.12 -16.18
C ALA A 115 13.80 -10.98 -16.65
N ALA A 116 14.68 -10.31 -15.88
CA ALA A 116 16.10 -10.23 -16.22
C ALA A 116 16.76 -11.62 -16.25
N LYS A 117 16.50 -12.46 -15.24
CA LYS A 117 17.03 -13.83 -15.17
C LYS A 117 16.52 -14.71 -16.31
N GLU A 118 15.24 -14.63 -16.64
CA GLU A 118 14.62 -15.37 -17.75
C GLU A 118 15.21 -14.97 -19.11
N ASN A 119 15.70 -13.74 -19.23
CA ASN A 119 16.42 -13.25 -20.42
C ASN A 119 17.94 -13.50 -20.37
N GLY A 120 18.44 -14.26 -19.39
CA GLY A 120 19.88 -14.54 -19.24
C GLY A 120 20.71 -13.32 -18.84
N GLN A 121 20.10 -12.30 -18.26
CA GLN A 121 20.75 -11.06 -17.83
C GLN A 121 21.00 -11.09 -16.31
N ASP A 122 22.04 -10.38 -15.87
CA ASP A 122 22.30 -10.14 -14.45
C ASP A 122 21.40 -8.99 -13.94
N PRO A 123 20.48 -9.24 -12.98
CA PRO A 123 19.62 -8.21 -12.41
C PRO A 123 20.38 -7.06 -11.74
N GLY A 124 21.59 -7.30 -11.23
CA GLY A 124 22.43 -6.27 -10.63
C GLY A 124 22.93 -5.21 -11.63
N LEU A 125 22.82 -5.49 -12.93
CA LEU A 125 23.22 -4.59 -14.01
C LEU A 125 22.06 -3.73 -14.55
N ILE A 126 20.85 -3.87 -14.00
CA ILE A 126 19.72 -3.04 -14.41
C ILE A 126 20.03 -1.58 -14.05
N SER A 127 20.22 -0.72 -15.05
CA SER A 127 20.46 0.70 -14.75
C SER A 127 19.25 1.33 -14.04
N ARG A 128 19.51 2.26 -13.12
CA ARG A 128 18.46 3.04 -12.44
C ARG A 128 17.47 3.68 -13.42
N LYS A 129 17.95 4.16 -14.57
CA LYS A 129 17.11 4.79 -15.62
C LYS A 129 16.10 3.80 -16.22
N VAL A 130 16.53 2.56 -16.48
CA VAL A 130 15.63 1.50 -16.98
C VAL A 130 14.63 1.10 -15.90
N ALA A 131 15.07 0.96 -14.64
CA ALA A 131 14.19 0.68 -13.52
C ALA A 131 13.14 1.79 -13.33
N GLN A 132 13.50 3.07 -13.49
CA GLN A 132 12.56 4.19 -13.41
C GLN A 132 11.52 4.14 -14.53
N ALA A 133 11.93 3.93 -15.78
CA ALA A 133 10.99 3.82 -16.90
C ALA A 133 9.99 2.66 -16.70
N ALA A 134 10.47 1.50 -16.25
CA ALA A 134 9.60 0.36 -15.93
C ALA A 134 8.68 0.66 -14.73
N ALA A 135 9.16 1.40 -13.74
CA ALA A 135 8.36 1.80 -12.58
C ALA A 135 7.26 2.81 -12.97
N GLU A 136 7.51 3.72 -13.92
CA GLU A 136 6.50 4.68 -14.41
C GLU A 136 5.32 3.93 -15.03
N GLU A 137 5.59 2.95 -15.90
CA GLU A 137 4.54 2.11 -16.48
C GLU A 137 3.83 1.28 -15.41
N HIS A 138 4.58 0.65 -14.50
CA HIS A 138 4.00 -0.21 -13.47
C HIS A 138 3.14 0.55 -12.47
N PHE A 139 3.56 1.76 -12.07
CA PHE A 139 2.88 2.53 -11.03
C PHE A 139 1.61 3.21 -11.55
N GLU A 140 1.53 3.53 -12.84
CA GLU A 140 0.38 4.22 -13.42
C GLU A 140 -0.94 3.48 -13.19
N SER A 141 -0.92 2.14 -13.23
CA SER A 141 -2.10 1.34 -12.91
C SER A 141 -2.57 1.49 -11.46
N TYR A 142 -1.68 1.76 -10.51
CA TYR A 142 -2.06 2.04 -9.12
C TYR A 142 -2.45 3.50 -8.93
N ALA A 143 -1.82 4.43 -9.66
CA ALA A 143 -2.10 5.87 -9.58
C ALA A 143 -3.59 6.18 -9.77
N ARG A 144 -4.28 5.45 -10.66
CA ARG A 144 -5.73 5.61 -10.91
C ARG A 144 -6.60 5.43 -9.67
N PHE A 145 -6.27 4.46 -8.81
CA PHE A 145 -6.99 4.26 -7.55
C PHE A 145 -6.82 5.47 -6.64
N TYR A 146 -5.59 5.98 -6.53
CA TYR A 146 -5.27 7.15 -5.71
C TYR A 146 -5.94 8.43 -6.24
N GLU A 147 -5.93 8.64 -7.57
CA GLU A 147 -6.60 9.76 -8.23
C GLU A 147 -8.10 9.78 -7.97
N SER A 148 -8.72 8.60 -7.92
CA SER A 148 -10.14 8.47 -7.58
C SER A 148 -10.38 8.66 -6.08
N LEU A 149 -9.49 8.13 -5.23
CA LEU A 149 -9.61 8.25 -3.77
C LEU A 149 -9.58 9.71 -3.30
N VAL A 150 -8.64 10.53 -3.79
CA VAL A 150 -8.50 11.95 -3.39
C VAL A 150 -9.71 12.82 -3.72
N GLN A 151 -10.59 12.36 -4.62
CA GLN A 151 -11.83 13.07 -4.96
C GLN A 151 -12.96 12.83 -3.95
N HIS A 152 -12.82 11.84 -3.07
CA HIS A 152 -13.91 11.35 -2.21
C HIS A 152 -13.62 11.39 -0.71
N VAL A 153 -12.37 11.63 -0.31
CA VAL A 153 -11.97 11.73 1.11
C VAL A 153 -11.28 13.08 1.36
N PRO A 154 -11.29 13.60 2.60
CA PRO A 154 -10.76 14.94 2.88
C PRO A 154 -9.25 15.06 2.71
N ASP A 155 -8.50 13.98 2.97
CA ASP A 155 -7.05 13.91 2.80
C ASP A 155 -6.63 12.46 2.55
N VAL A 156 -5.55 12.30 1.78
CA VAL A 156 -4.87 11.03 1.55
C VAL A 156 -3.39 11.24 1.80
N THR A 157 -2.86 10.51 2.78
CA THR A 157 -1.42 10.46 3.05
C THR A 157 -0.92 9.06 2.77
N CYS A 158 0.03 8.94 1.86
CA CYS A 158 0.73 7.70 1.62
C CYS A 158 1.90 7.54 2.59
N PHE A 159 2.31 6.30 2.83
CA PHE A 159 3.54 6.00 3.54
C PHE A 159 4.24 4.80 2.92
N TYR A 160 5.56 4.84 2.93
CA TYR A 160 6.39 3.70 2.62
C TYR A 160 7.53 3.61 3.63
N GLY A 161 8.04 2.39 3.79
CA GLY A 161 9.13 2.10 4.68
C GLY A 161 10.22 1.33 3.94
N PRO A 162 11.29 0.99 4.66
CA PRO A 162 12.36 0.18 4.12
C PRO A 162 11.86 -1.25 3.91
N THR A 163 12.45 -1.92 2.92
CA THR A 163 12.05 -3.27 2.52
C THR A 163 13.22 -4.24 2.66
N ARG A 164 12.92 -5.52 2.87
CA ARG A 164 13.91 -6.61 2.87
C ARG A 164 14.27 -6.99 1.44
N PHE A 165 15.17 -6.21 0.85
CA PHE A 165 15.82 -6.56 -0.40
C PHE A 165 17.29 -6.92 -0.16
N THR A 166 17.88 -7.66 -1.09
CA THR A 166 19.33 -7.80 -1.12
C THR A 166 19.97 -6.48 -1.60
N PRO A 167 21.19 -6.15 -1.15
CA PRO A 167 21.80 -4.84 -1.44
C PRO A 167 21.92 -4.52 -2.93
N ASP A 168 22.13 -5.53 -3.77
CA ASP A 168 22.18 -5.43 -5.23
C ASP A 168 20.86 -4.99 -5.85
N MET A 169 19.71 -5.22 -5.20
CA MET A 169 18.38 -4.83 -5.70
C MET A 169 17.94 -3.44 -5.22
N ARG A 170 18.69 -2.84 -4.28
CA ARG A 170 18.34 -1.55 -3.65
C ARG A 170 18.08 -0.45 -4.67
N HIS A 171 18.90 -0.36 -5.72
CA HIS A 171 18.80 0.72 -6.70
C HIS A 171 17.53 0.63 -7.56
N VAL A 172 17.03 -0.59 -7.84
CA VAL A 172 15.75 -0.84 -8.53
C VAL A 172 14.58 -0.43 -7.64
N TRP A 173 14.64 -0.81 -6.36
CA TRP A 173 13.63 -0.40 -5.38
C TRP A 173 13.57 1.13 -5.21
N LEU A 174 14.70 1.79 -5.02
CA LEU A 174 14.72 3.25 -4.89
C LEU A 174 14.22 3.96 -6.16
N ALA A 175 14.48 3.40 -7.34
CA ALA A 175 13.91 3.90 -8.59
C ALA A 175 12.38 3.83 -8.60
N TYR A 176 11.81 2.75 -8.05
CA TYR A 176 10.36 2.60 -7.91
C TYR A 176 9.76 3.62 -6.94
N ASP A 177 10.33 3.72 -5.74
CA ASP A 177 9.85 4.66 -4.71
C ASP A 177 9.91 6.11 -5.19
N ASP A 178 10.96 6.50 -5.93
CA ASP A 178 11.08 7.84 -6.51
C ASP A 178 9.94 8.14 -7.48
N VAL A 179 9.61 7.18 -8.35
CA VAL A 179 8.53 7.31 -9.33
C VAL A 179 7.18 7.39 -8.62
N ALA A 180 6.92 6.47 -7.69
CA ALA A 180 5.70 6.47 -6.89
C ALA A 180 5.56 7.81 -6.14
N ALA A 181 6.64 8.28 -5.51
CA ALA A 181 6.63 9.51 -4.75
C ALA A 181 6.33 10.73 -5.63
N LYS A 182 7.01 10.83 -6.78
CA LYS A 182 6.75 11.88 -7.76
C LYS A 182 5.30 11.85 -8.24
N ARG A 183 4.78 10.69 -8.65
CA ARG A 183 3.42 10.56 -9.19
C ARG A 183 2.35 10.88 -8.15
N LEU A 184 2.51 10.40 -6.92
CA LEU A 184 1.60 10.70 -5.81
C LEU A 184 1.61 12.19 -5.46
N SER A 185 2.80 12.82 -5.41
CA SER A 185 2.89 14.27 -5.16
C SER A 185 2.20 15.12 -6.24
N GLN A 186 2.24 14.69 -7.51
CA GLN A 186 1.57 15.38 -8.61
C GLN A 186 0.04 15.40 -8.48
N ILE A 187 -0.53 14.45 -7.74
CA ILE A 187 -1.98 14.38 -7.46
C ILE A 187 -2.33 14.86 -6.06
N GLY A 188 -1.40 15.58 -5.41
CA GLY A 188 -1.63 16.22 -4.10
C GLY A 188 -1.56 15.27 -2.90
N ILE A 189 -0.99 14.06 -3.06
CA ILE A 189 -0.83 13.12 -1.96
C ILE A 189 0.51 13.33 -1.27
N GLU A 190 0.47 13.56 0.04
CA GLU A 190 1.65 13.63 0.88
C GLU A 190 2.19 12.24 1.20
N ILE A 191 3.48 12.19 1.56
CA ILE A 191 4.19 10.93 1.79
C ILE A 191 4.99 10.98 3.09
N ILE A 192 4.73 10.02 3.97
CA ILE A 192 5.57 9.73 5.12
C ILE A 192 6.65 8.72 4.68
N ASP A 193 7.89 9.20 4.51
CA ASP A 193 9.06 8.35 4.26
C ASP A 193 9.63 7.82 5.57
N LEU A 194 9.48 6.52 5.81
CA LEU A 194 9.95 5.85 7.02
C LEU A 194 11.27 5.10 6.82
N ARG A 195 11.93 5.19 5.66
CA ARG A 195 13.14 4.41 5.33
C ARG A 195 14.29 4.71 6.27
N ALA A 196 14.58 5.99 6.52
CA ALA A 196 15.65 6.38 7.43
C ALA A 196 15.36 6.06 8.90
N LYS A 197 14.08 5.94 9.28
CA LYS A 197 13.66 5.65 10.66
C LYS A 197 13.68 4.14 10.97
N LEU A 198 13.31 3.32 10.00
CA LEU A 198 13.09 1.89 10.19
C LEU A 198 14.17 1.03 9.51
N GLY A 199 15.13 1.67 8.83
CA GLY A 199 16.11 1.01 8.00
C GLY A 199 17.53 1.17 8.53
N ASP A 200 18.43 0.35 7.97
CA ASP A 200 19.86 0.43 8.19
C ASP A 200 20.53 1.56 7.36
N ASP A 201 21.86 1.62 7.37
CA ASP A 201 22.64 2.59 6.57
C ASP A 201 22.38 2.45 5.05
N GLY A 202 21.95 1.27 4.62
CA GLY A 202 21.52 0.96 3.27
C GLY A 202 20.05 1.30 3.00
N LEU A 203 19.31 1.85 3.97
CA LEU A 203 17.87 2.03 3.95
C LEU A 203 17.09 0.71 3.78
N LEU A 204 17.73 -0.45 3.99
CA LEU A 204 17.05 -1.74 4.00
C LEU A 204 16.41 -1.94 5.38
N LEU A 205 15.36 -2.76 5.47
CA LEU A 205 14.65 -2.94 6.74
C LEU A 205 15.62 -3.43 7.82
N ASP A 206 15.68 -2.74 8.96
CA ASP A 206 16.55 -3.14 10.07
C ASP A 206 16.14 -4.56 10.56
N PRO A 207 17.10 -5.50 10.72
CA PRO A 207 16.82 -6.85 11.20
C PRO A 207 15.98 -6.95 12.48
N ARG A 208 16.02 -5.95 13.36
CA ARG A 208 15.17 -5.90 14.56
C ARG A 208 13.68 -5.90 14.24
N TYR A 209 13.30 -5.47 13.05
CA TYR A 209 11.92 -5.37 12.58
C TYR A 209 11.48 -6.60 11.78
N TYR A 210 12.36 -7.59 11.62
CA TYR A 210 12.01 -8.82 10.93
C TYR A 210 10.98 -9.61 11.72
N ARG A 211 10.03 -10.19 11.00
CA ARG A 211 9.14 -11.19 11.55
C ARG A 211 9.95 -12.43 11.96
N THR A 212 9.86 -12.83 13.21
CA THR A 212 10.66 -13.95 13.76
C THR A 212 9.96 -15.31 13.63
N THR A 213 8.62 -15.31 13.62
CA THR A 213 7.79 -16.52 13.51
C THR A 213 7.13 -16.57 12.14
N ASP A 214 7.34 -17.67 11.40
CA ASP A 214 6.87 -17.85 10.02
C ASP A 214 7.33 -16.70 9.12
N ASP A 215 8.65 -16.45 9.11
CA ASP A 215 9.26 -15.36 8.36
C ASP A 215 9.10 -15.55 6.84
N ASP A 216 8.10 -14.86 6.29
CA ASP A 216 7.80 -14.83 4.86
C ASP A 216 8.67 -13.87 4.04
N GLN A 217 9.72 -13.30 4.66
CA GLN A 217 10.67 -12.35 4.06
C GLN A 217 10.02 -11.05 3.57
N VAL A 218 8.78 -10.78 3.96
CA VAL A 218 8.00 -9.66 3.42
C VAL A 218 7.46 -8.79 4.55
N HIS A 219 6.82 -9.39 5.56
CA HIS A 219 6.21 -8.62 6.65
C HIS A 219 7.20 -8.27 7.77
N GLY A 220 6.99 -7.09 8.37
CA GLY A 220 7.61 -6.71 9.64
C GLY A 220 6.93 -7.35 10.85
N ASN A 221 7.57 -7.23 12.02
CA ASN A 221 7.00 -7.63 13.31
C ASN A 221 6.11 -6.54 13.94
N ALA A 222 5.65 -6.76 15.18
CA ALA A 222 4.80 -5.80 15.89
C ALA A 222 5.51 -4.45 16.15
N ASP A 223 6.81 -4.47 16.48
CA ASP A 223 7.59 -3.24 16.70
C ASP A 223 7.69 -2.37 15.44
N TRP A 224 7.78 -3.00 14.28
CA TRP A 224 7.71 -2.32 12.99
C TRP A 224 6.35 -1.64 12.82
N GLY A 225 5.27 -2.39 13.03
CA GLY A 225 3.90 -1.88 12.93
C GLY A 225 3.69 -0.67 13.85
N LEU A 226 4.12 -0.77 15.10
CA LEU A 226 4.02 0.31 16.08
C LEU A 226 4.84 1.55 15.66
N SER A 227 6.02 1.35 15.08
CA SER A 227 6.87 2.47 14.64
C SER A 227 6.28 3.22 13.43
N VAL A 228 5.56 2.51 12.56
CA VAL A 228 4.76 3.09 11.48
C VAL A 228 3.57 3.86 12.05
N ILE A 229 2.83 3.29 13.01
CA ILE A 229 1.72 3.98 13.71
C ILE A 229 2.18 5.28 14.34
N ASN A 230 3.35 5.28 15.00
CA ASN A 230 3.89 6.49 15.59
C ASN A 230 4.17 7.58 14.54
N GLY A 231 4.62 7.20 13.33
CA GLY A 231 4.77 8.13 12.22
C GLY A 231 3.43 8.70 11.75
N ILE A 232 2.42 7.84 11.60
CA ILE A 232 1.06 8.24 11.22
C ILE A 232 0.42 9.16 12.28
N GLN A 233 0.59 8.87 13.58
CA GLN A 233 0.05 9.70 14.65
C GLN A 233 0.71 11.08 14.71
N GLN A 234 2.02 11.16 14.48
CA GLN A 234 2.74 12.44 14.43
C GLN A 234 2.21 13.31 13.28
N ASP A 235 2.07 12.73 12.09
CA ASP A 235 1.47 13.41 10.93
C ASP A 235 0.02 13.84 11.23
N PHE A 236 -0.82 12.93 11.72
CA PHE A 236 -2.22 13.23 12.03
C PHE A 236 -2.36 14.39 13.03
N LEU A 237 -1.62 14.35 14.15
CA LEU A 237 -1.69 15.39 15.18
C LEU A 237 -1.16 16.74 14.69
N SER A 238 -0.26 16.74 13.70
CA SER A 238 0.22 17.98 13.08
C SER A 238 -0.82 18.63 12.16
N LYS A 239 -1.66 17.82 11.50
CA LYS A 239 -2.69 18.28 10.55
C LYS A 239 -4.03 18.57 11.21
N TYR A 240 -4.34 17.86 12.27
CA TYR A 240 -5.61 17.91 12.99
C TYR A 240 -5.38 18.14 14.49
N PRO A 241 -4.84 19.31 14.89
CA PRO A 241 -4.74 19.68 16.30
C PRO A 241 -6.16 19.83 16.89
N GLU A 242 -6.32 19.38 18.14
CA GLU A 242 -7.59 19.48 18.90
C GLU A 242 -8.07 20.93 19.07
#